data_AF-A0A124G2R5-F1
#
_entry.id   AF-A0A124G2R5-F1
#
_cell.length_a   1.000
_cell.length_b   1.000
_cell.length_c   1.000
_cell.angle_alpha   90.00
_cell.angle_beta   90.00
_cell.angle_gamma   90.00
#
_symmetry.space_group_name_H-M   'P 1'
#
loop_
_entity.id
_entity.type
_entity.pdbx_description
1 polymer ?
#
loop_
_entity_poly.entity_id
_entity_poly.type
_entity_poly.pdbx_seq_one_letter_code
_entity_poly.pdbx_strand_id
1 'polypeptide(L)'
;MIKLPDLFRVVLRMIYDGKNADEVYDQLSRVGIDDDQVDRIYTSIIGLIARGMDKTETVFADTYDIRRRVFTREELSVIKHVPSLYDSVLWGEISIEEFESTLTDFGGFGVD
;
A
#
# COMPACT_ATOMS: atom_id res chain seq x y z
N MET A 1 5.94 1.42 -22.03
CA MET A 1 5.22 0.21 -21.59
C MET A 1 5.26 0.19 -20.07
N ILE A 2 4.13 0.40 -19.40
CA ILE A 2 4.05 0.36 -17.93
C ILE A 2 4.23 -1.10 -17.50
N LYS A 3 5.05 -1.36 -16.47
CA LYS A 3 5.24 -2.73 -15.97
C LYS A 3 4.04 -3.14 -15.12
N LEU A 4 3.68 -4.42 -15.15
CA LEU A 4 2.54 -4.98 -14.42
C LEU A 4 2.49 -4.58 -12.92
N PRO A 5 3.62 -4.59 -12.16
CA PRO A 5 3.62 -4.16 -10.75
C PRO A 5 3.33 -2.67 -10.56
N ASP A 6 3.72 -1.83 -11.52
CA ASP A 6 3.47 -0.39 -11.48
C ASP A 6 1.99 -0.11 -11.75
N LEU A 7 1.39 -0.84 -12.71
CA LEU A 7 -0.05 -0.75 -13.01
C LEU A 7 -0.90 -1.21 -11.82
N PHE A 8 -0.50 -2.27 -11.12
CA PHE A 8 -1.16 -2.76 -9.92
C PHE A 8 -1.19 -1.70 -8.81
N ARG A 9 -0.06 -1.02 -8.59
CA ARG A 9 0.05 0.07 -7.61
C ARG A 9 -0.81 1.27 -7.97
N VAL A 10 -0.86 1.63 -9.25
CA VAL A 10 -1.70 2.72 -9.75
C VAL A 10 -3.17 2.41 -9.50
N VAL A 11 -3.66 1.22 -9.90
CA VAL A 11 -5.06 0.82 -9.68
C VAL A 11 -5.40 0.78 -8.19
N LEU A 12 -4.54 0.20 -7.36
CA LEU A 12 -4.74 0.14 -5.91
C LEU A 12 -4.83 1.55 -5.30
N ARG A 13 -3.95 2.46 -5.74
CA ARG A 13 -3.96 3.85 -5.28
C ARG A 13 -5.24 4.57 -5.68
N MET A 14 -5.72 4.35 -6.89
CA MET A 14 -6.96 4.94 -7.38
C MET A 14 -8.18 4.46 -6.60
N ILE A 15 -8.26 3.16 -6.29
CA ILE A 15 -9.31 2.58 -5.44
C ILE A 15 -9.22 3.17 -4.02
N TYR A 16 -8.01 3.29 -3.47
CA TYR A 16 -7.78 3.93 -2.16
C TYR A 16 -8.21 5.40 -2.13
N ASP A 17 -7.96 6.14 -3.20
CA ASP A 17 -8.38 7.54 -3.37
C ASP A 17 -9.90 7.66 -3.64
N GLY A 18 -10.66 6.56 -3.58
CA GLY A 18 -12.11 6.52 -3.65
C GLY A 18 -12.68 6.44 -5.07
N LYS A 19 -11.84 6.17 -6.08
CA LYS A 19 -12.31 6.04 -7.46
C LYS A 19 -13.13 4.77 -7.65
N ASN A 20 -14.25 4.91 -8.35
CA ASN A 20 -15.06 3.76 -8.76
C ASN A 20 -14.42 3.03 -9.96
N ALA A 21 -14.99 1.88 -10.33
CA ALA A 21 -14.48 1.07 -11.45
C ALA A 21 -14.40 1.90 -12.75
N ASP A 22 -15.47 2.58 -13.15
CA ASP A 22 -15.55 3.32 -14.41
C ASP A 22 -14.47 4.41 -14.51
N GLU A 23 -14.19 5.11 -13.40
CA GLU A 23 -13.11 6.10 -13.33
C GLU A 23 -11.71 5.46 -13.45
N VAL A 24 -11.54 4.25 -12.94
CA VAL A 24 -10.29 3.50 -13.08
C VAL A 24 -10.07 3.10 -14.54
N TYR A 25 -11.08 2.54 -15.19
CA TYR A 25 -11.02 2.17 -16.60
C TYR A 25 -10.79 3.38 -17.51
N ASP A 26 -11.51 4.48 -17.31
CA ASP A 26 -11.37 5.69 -18.14
C ASP A 26 -9.97 6.30 -18.01
N GLN A 27 -9.37 6.34 -16.82
CA GLN A 27 -8.02 6.87 -16.67
C GLN A 27 -6.94 5.94 -17.26
N LEU A 28 -7.11 4.63 -17.17
CA LEU A 28 -6.13 3.66 -17.66
C LEU A 28 -6.19 3.47 -19.17
N SER A 29 -7.39 3.47 -19.76
CA SER A 29 -7.58 3.46 -21.21
C SER A 29 -6.97 4.70 -21.89
N ARG A 30 -7.08 5.89 -21.26
CA ARG A 30 -6.46 7.14 -21.74
C ARG A 30 -4.93 7.08 -21.81
N VAL A 31 -4.29 6.26 -21.00
CA VAL A 31 -2.84 6.04 -21.02
C VAL A 31 -2.43 4.81 -21.84
N GLY A 32 -3.38 4.25 -22.60
CA GLY A 32 -3.15 3.15 -23.54
C GLY A 32 -3.01 1.78 -22.88
N ILE A 33 -3.56 1.60 -21.68
CA ILE A 33 -3.69 0.28 -21.06
C ILE A 33 -4.93 -0.40 -21.65
N ASP A 34 -4.74 -1.67 -22.01
CA ASP A 34 -5.79 -2.52 -22.55
C ASP A 34 -6.85 -2.87 -21.50
N ASP A 35 -8.12 -2.85 -21.87
CA ASP A 35 -9.25 -3.03 -20.95
C ASP A 35 -9.19 -4.41 -20.26
N ASP A 36 -8.77 -5.46 -20.97
CA ASP A 36 -8.61 -6.80 -20.38
C ASP A 36 -7.50 -6.83 -19.31
N GLN A 37 -6.47 -5.99 -19.45
CA GLN A 37 -5.44 -5.85 -18.41
C GLN A 37 -5.96 -5.11 -17.18
N VAL A 38 -6.76 -4.05 -17.39
CA VAL A 38 -7.39 -3.32 -16.29
C VAL A 38 -8.33 -4.24 -15.52
N ASP A 39 -9.16 -5.02 -16.20
CA ASP A 39 -10.15 -5.89 -15.57
C ASP A 39 -9.51 -6.98 -14.71
N ARG A 40 -8.47 -7.65 -15.23
CA ARG A 40 -7.72 -8.64 -14.47
C ARG A 40 -7.12 -8.06 -13.20
N ILE A 41 -6.56 -6.84 -13.27
CA ILE A 41 -5.91 -6.20 -12.13
C ILE A 41 -6.94 -5.70 -11.12
N TYR A 42 -7.98 -5.02 -11.60
CA TYR A 42 -9.07 -4.50 -10.77
C TYR A 42 -9.77 -5.64 -10.02
N THR A 43 -10.15 -6.71 -10.72
CA THR A 43 -10.78 -7.89 -10.13
C THR A 43 -9.86 -8.58 -9.12
N SER A 44 -8.55 -8.64 -9.40
CA SER A 44 -7.57 -9.20 -8.44
C SER A 44 -7.47 -8.34 -7.17
N ILE A 45 -7.47 -7.01 -7.30
CA ILE A 45 -7.38 -6.09 -6.15
C ILE A 45 -8.66 -6.12 -5.32
N ILE A 46 -9.84 -6.08 -5.95
CA ILE A 46 -11.11 -6.24 -5.24
C ILE A 46 -11.18 -7.61 -4.57
N GLY A 47 -10.71 -8.66 -5.23
CA GLY A 47 -10.62 -10.00 -4.66
C GLY A 47 -9.70 -10.08 -3.44
N LEU A 48 -8.61 -9.31 -3.40
CA LEU A 48 -7.73 -9.19 -2.24
C LEU A 48 -8.41 -8.40 -1.11
N ILE A 49 -9.05 -7.28 -1.42
CA ILE A 49 -9.76 -6.44 -0.44
C ILE A 49 -10.93 -7.22 0.19
N ALA A 50 -11.74 -7.89 -0.64
CA ALA A 50 -12.92 -8.65 -0.21
C ALA A 50 -12.58 -9.89 0.63
N ARG A 51 -11.38 -10.45 0.49
CA ARG A 51 -10.90 -11.57 1.30
C ARG A 51 -10.44 -11.16 2.70
N GLY A 52 -10.56 -9.88 3.05
CA GLY A 52 -10.09 -9.34 4.31
C GLY A 52 -8.58 -9.17 4.29
N MET A 53 -8.13 -8.06 4.84
CA MET A 53 -6.75 -7.58 4.92
C MET A 53 -5.73 -8.52 5.60
N ASP A 54 -6.02 -9.80 5.83
CA ASP A 54 -5.10 -10.79 6.41
C ASP A 54 -3.95 -11.20 5.48
N LYS A 55 -3.95 -10.77 4.21
CA LYS A 55 -2.96 -11.21 3.20
C LYS A 55 -2.22 -10.11 2.44
N THR A 56 -2.39 -8.83 2.77
CA THR A 56 -1.43 -7.80 2.33
C THR A 56 -0.07 -8.05 2.99
N GLU A 57 -0.06 -8.64 4.19
CA GLU A 57 1.11 -9.26 4.85
C GLU A 57 1.72 -10.43 4.05
N THR A 58 0.96 -11.13 3.20
CA THR A 58 1.44 -12.29 2.40
C THR A 58 1.96 -11.90 1.01
N VAL A 59 2.07 -10.61 0.67
CA VAL A 59 2.80 -10.16 -0.54
C VAL A 59 4.33 -10.29 -0.36
N PHE A 60 4.74 -10.83 0.80
CA PHE A 60 5.97 -11.60 0.97
C PHE A 60 5.72 -13.09 0.73
N ALA A 61 6.36 -13.61 -0.29
CA ALA A 61 7.05 -14.89 -0.20
C ALA A 61 8.35 -14.69 -1.01
N ASP A 62 9.25 -13.77 -0.65
CA ASP A 62 10.22 -14.05 0.43
C ASP A 62 10.99 -12.84 1.01
N THR A 63 10.61 -11.57 0.79
CA THR A 63 11.46 -10.45 1.28
C THR A 63 10.70 -9.19 1.72
N TYR A 64 10.40 -9.10 3.03
CA TYR A 64 10.33 -7.88 3.85
C TYR A 64 10.89 -6.58 3.22
N ASP A 65 10.22 -5.83 2.32
CA ASP A 65 10.82 -4.60 1.76
C ASP A 65 10.13 -3.34 2.29
N ILE A 66 10.64 -2.89 3.44
CA ILE A 66 10.19 -1.67 4.12
C ILE A 66 10.17 -0.45 3.19
N ARG A 67 11.09 -0.37 2.21
CA ARG A 67 11.19 0.76 1.27
C ARG A 67 10.04 0.80 0.25
N ARG A 68 9.30 -0.30 0.14
CA ARG A 68 8.17 -0.46 -0.78
C ARG A 68 6.83 -0.48 -0.06
N ARG A 69 6.82 -0.40 1.28
CA ARG A 69 5.59 -0.36 2.06
C ARG A 69 4.83 0.92 1.76
N VAL A 70 3.51 0.77 1.63
CA VAL A 70 2.58 1.90 1.58
C VAL A 70 2.05 2.11 2.99
N PHE A 71 2.24 3.31 3.53
CA PHE A 71 1.81 3.67 4.87
C PHE A 71 0.40 4.27 4.86
N THR A 72 -0.40 3.93 5.87
CA THR A 72 -1.69 4.57 6.17
C THR A 72 -1.49 6.01 6.64
N ARG A 73 -2.58 6.79 6.73
CA ARG A 73 -2.48 8.19 7.20
C ARG A 73 -2.04 8.26 8.66
N GLU A 74 -2.52 7.32 9.45
CA GLU A 74 -2.26 7.17 10.89
C GLU A 74 -0.77 6.85 11.11
N GLU A 75 -0.23 5.86 10.38
CA GLU A 75 1.19 5.52 10.42
C GLU A 75 2.08 6.68 9.96
N LEU A 76 1.69 7.38 8.89
CA LEU A 76 2.41 8.59 8.45
C LEU A 76 2.39 9.70 9.51
N SER A 77 1.32 9.80 10.30
CA SER A 77 1.26 10.72 11.43
C SER A 77 2.28 10.33 12.50
N VAL A 78 2.33 9.06 12.87
CA VAL A 78 3.32 8.54 13.84
C VAL A 78 4.75 8.80 13.36
N ILE A 79 5.08 8.49 12.11
CA ILE A 79 6.42 8.70 11.55
C ILE A 79 6.82 10.19 11.56
N LYS A 80 5.86 11.10 11.39
CA LYS A 80 6.11 12.55 11.49
C LYS A 80 6.34 13.00 12.93
N HIS A 81 5.66 12.40 13.89
CA HIS A 81 5.74 12.74 15.33
C HIS A 81 6.91 12.06 16.05
N VAL A 82 7.40 10.95 15.51
CA VAL A 82 8.61 10.26 15.96
C VAL A 82 9.65 10.35 14.85
N PRO A 83 10.33 11.51 14.72
CA PRO A 83 11.43 11.66 13.77
C PRO A 83 12.46 10.56 14.03
N SER A 84 13.06 10.02 12.97
CA SER A 84 13.99 8.87 12.96
C SER A 84 13.39 7.47 13.04
N LEU A 85 12.11 7.27 13.39
CA LEU A 85 11.53 5.91 13.48
C LEU A 85 11.70 5.11 12.17
N TYR A 86 11.43 5.75 11.03
CA TYR A 86 11.59 5.14 9.72
C TYR A 86 13.07 4.96 9.32
N ASP A 87 13.94 5.88 9.72
CA ASP A 87 15.37 5.76 9.43
C ASP A 87 16.00 4.62 10.26
N SER A 88 15.63 4.49 11.53
CA SER A 88 16.14 3.44 12.42
C SER A 88 15.81 2.04 11.91
N VAL A 89 14.63 1.81 11.34
CA VAL A 89 14.32 0.50 10.70
C VAL A 89 15.08 0.32 9.36
N LEU A 90 15.32 1.40 8.61
CA LEU A 90 16.08 1.34 7.35
C LEU A 90 17.57 1.05 7.56
N TRP A 91 18.15 1.55 8.66
CA TRP A 91 19.54 1.35 9.03
C TRP A 91 19.76 0.10 9.90
N GLY A 92 18.69 -0.61 10.25
CA GLY A 92 18.75 -1.84 11.05
C GLY A 92 19.07 -1.61 12.52
N GLU A 93 18.81 -0.40 13.03
CA GLU A 93 18.92 -0.07 14.46
C GLU A 93 17.78 -0.69 15.27
N ILE A 94 16.62 -0.86 14.63
CA ILE A 94 15.45 -1.58 15.15
C ILE A 94 14.97 -2.60 14.11
N SER A 95 14.34 -3.66 14.59
CA SER A 95 13.70 -4.67 13.76
C SER A 95 12.40 -4.16 13.11
N ILE A 96 11.95 -4.86 12.07
CA ILE A 96 10.64 -4.60 11.45
C ILE A 96 9.52 -4.77 12.48
N GLU A 97 9.61 -5.78 13.36
CA GLU A 97 8.62 -6.05 14.39
C GLU A 97 8.52 -4.88 15.41
N GLU A 98 9.67 -4.34 15.85
CA GLU A 98 9.71 -3.17 16.73
C GLU A 98 9.16 -1.91 16.05
N PHE A 99 9.42 -1.75 14.76
CA PHE A 99 8.85 -0.67 13.96
C PHE A 99 7.33 -0.78 13.85
N GLU A 100 6.79 -1.96 13.53
CA GLU A 100 5.33 -2.19 13.45
C GLU A 100 4.65 -2.02 14.82
N SER A 101 5.28 -2.47 15.91
CA SER A 101 4.78 -2.23 17.27
C SER A 101 4.69 -0.74 17.55
N THR A 102 5.74 0.03 17.23
CA THR A 102 5.76 1.48 17.44
C THR A 102 4.67 2.19 16.64
N LEU A 103 4.46 1.80 15.38
CA LEU A 103 3.36 2.34 14.57
C LEU A 103 1.98 2.05 15.18
N THR A 104 1.81 0.87 15.75
CA THR A 104 0.55 0.43 16.38
C THR A 104 0.31 1.16 17.71
N ASP A 105 1.34 1.20 18.57
CA ASP A 105 1.29 1.77 19.91
C ASP A 105 1.00 3.27 19.86
N PHE A 106 1.62 4.00 18.91
CA PHE A 106 1.39 5.43 18.73
C PHE A 106 0.22 5.75 17.79
N GLY A 107 -0.18 4.82 16.91
CA GLY A 107 -1.36 4.97 16.05
C GLY A 107 -2.69 4.88 16.82
N GLY A 108 -2.69 4.18 17.97
CA GLY A 108 -3.82 4.10 18.90
C GLY A 108 -4.02 5.35 19.76
N PHE A 109 -2.98 6.17 19.93
CA PHE A 109 -3.13 7.53 20.47
C PHE A 109 -3.56 8.43 19.31
N GLY A 110 -4.87 8.49 19.06
CA GLY A 110 -5.45 9.52 18.21
C GLY A 110 -4.89 10.87 18.61
N VAL A 111 -4.03 11.42 17.75
CA VAL A 111 -3.61 12.81 17.86
C VAL A 111 -4.82 13.64 17.43
N ASP A 112 -5.69 13.94 18.40
CA ASP A 112 -6.59 15.09 18.35
C ASP A 112 -5.78 16.40 18.32
#